data_AF-A0A376BZ93-F1
#
_entry.id   AF-A0A376BZ93-F1
#
_cell.length_a   1.000
_cell.length_b   1.000
_cell.length_c   1.000
_cell.angle_alpha   90.00
_cell.angle_beta   90.00
_cell.angle_gamma   90.00
#
_symmetry.space_group_name_H-M   'P 1'
#
loop_
_entity.id
_entity.type
_entity.pdbx_description
1 polymer ?
#
loop_
_entity_poly.entity_id
_entity_poly.type
_entity_poly.pdbx_seq_one_letter_code
_entity_poly.pdbx_strand_id
1 'polypeptide(L)'
;MMTQENWATIKRFLGEKRLPLDLYLEVLDHITEQIQSLMIHEQRDFPTAFRIVKTAWQEDLKFKKNILPWRRKITILENKAINIVHRKFLLKALYWYIIPFITCLLLMRYDEDLGYYSWMMMHVIFVLMGVYYIITKWKLVNNSRRNHRKRLSFTEAGVGLLLLGTIYQPMLVTTLPRRYEKLLAQLMDFHFNFEITIDFIIHFITFFAWNYITIVGILYLKEYRKSVETINRRLKADF
;
A
#
# COMPACT_ATOMS: atom_id res chain seq x y z
N MET A 1 -7.83 -37.44 -12.67
CA MET A 1 -7.78 -36.14 -13.39
C MET A 1 -8.94 -35.28 -12.90
N MET A 2 -8.78 -33.96 -12.72
CA MET A 2 -9.91 -33.10 -12.27
C MET A 2 -10.93 -32.90 -13.39
N THR A 3 -12.20 -33.07 -13.06
CA THR A 3 -13.32 -32.79 -13.96
C THR A 3 -13.66 -31.29 -13.98
N GLN A 4 -14.45 -30.87 -14.97
CA GLN A 4 -14.97 -29.50 -15.04
C GLN A 4 -15.86 -29.15 -13.82
N GLU A 5 -16.58 -30.14 -13.29
CA GLU A 5 -17.42 -29.99 -12.10
C GLU A 5 -16.59 -29.77 -10.82
N ASN A 6 -15.46 -30.47 -10.70
CA ASN A 6 -14.51 -30.26 -9.60
C ASN A 6 -13.98 -28.81 -9.62
N TRP A 7 -13.62 -28.31 -10.80
CA TRP A 7 -13.18 -26.93 -10.99
C TRP A 7 -14.26 -25.90 -10.63
N ALA A 8 -15.51 -26.15 -11.04
CA ALA A 8 -16.63 -25.27 -10.69
C ALA A 8 -16.86 -25.21 -9.17
N THR A 9 -16.71 -26.34 -8.48
CA THR A 9 -16.84 -26.45 -7.03
C THR A 9 -15.78 -25.62 -6.30
N ILE A 10 -14.51 -25.73 -6.70
CA ILE A 10 -13.42 -24.93 -6.13
C ILE A 10 -13.64 -23.43 -6.37
N LYS A 11 -14.00 -23.05 -7.61
CA LYS A 11 -14.24 -21.64 -7.98
C LYS A 11 -15.40 -21.04 -7.18
N ARG A 12 -16.49 -21.79 -6.96
CA ARG A 12 -17.62 -21.35 -6.15
C ARG A 12 -17.20 -21.10 -4.70
N PHE A 13 -16.47 -22.04 -4.09
CA PHE A 13 -15.96 -21.90 -2.73
C PHE A 13 -15.09 -20.64 -2.54
N LEU A 14 -14.18 -20.37 -3.48
CA LEU A 14 -13.32 -19.18 -3.43
C LEU A 14 -14.06 -17.88 -3.78
N GLY A 15 -15.04 -17.93 -4.68
CA GLY A 15 -15.84 -16.77 -5.09
C GLY A 15 -16.55 -16.10 -3.92
N GLU A 16 -17.03 -16.89 -2.95
CA GLU A 16 -17.66 -16.40 -1.72
C GLU A 16 -16.72 -15.56 -0.84
N LYS A 17 -15.40 -15.75 -0.98
CA LYS A 17 -14.38 -15.06 -0.16
C LYS A 17 -14.07 -13.64 -0.64
N ARG A 18 -14.53 -13.27 -1.85
CA ARG A 18 -14.42 -11.90 -2.42
C ARG A 18 -12.99 -11.32 -2.39
N LEU A 19 -11.99 -12.19 -2.56
CA LEU A 19 -10.58 -11.83 -2.65
C LEU A 19 -10.33 -10.93 -3.87
N PRO A 20 -9.31 -10.06 -3.83
CA PRO A 20 -8.77 -9.42 -5.03
C PRO A 20 -8.28 -10.45 -6.04
N LEU A 21 -8.29 -10.09 -7.33
CA LEU A 21 -8.04 -11.04 -8.41
C LEU A 21 -6.65 -11.67 -8.36
N ASP A 22 -5.61 -10.90 -8.02
CA ASP A 22 -4.25 -11.45 -7.83
C ASP A 22 -4.22 -12.56 -6.78
N LEU A 23 -4.73 -12.27 -5.59
CA LEU A 23 -4.76 -13.20 -4.45
C LEU A 23 -5.73 -14.37 -4.71
N TYR A 24 -6.83 -14.13 -5.42
CA TYR A 24 -7.77 -15.19 -5.83
C TYR A 24 -7.07 -16.20 -6.73
N LEU A 25 -6.33 -15.76 -7.74
CA LEU A 25 -5.62 -16.64 -8.67
C LEU A 25 -4.52 -17.42 -7.95
N GLU A 26 -3.75 -16.78 -7.08
CA GLU A 26 -2.73 -17.45 -6.27
C GLU A 26 -3.31 -18.53 -5.35
N VAL A 27 -4.39 -18.23 -4.62
CA VAL A 27 -5.05 -19.20 -3.75
C VAL A 27 -5.69 -20.33 -4.57
N LEU A 28 -6.27 -20.02 -5.73
CA LEU A 28 -6.84 -21.02 -6.62
C LEU A 28 -5.76 -22.02 -7.09
N ASP A 29 -4.60 -21.53 -7.49
CA ASP A 29 -3.46 -22.36 -7.92
C ASP A 29 -3.02 -23.29 -6.77
N HIS A 30 -2.78 -22.75 -5.58
CA HIS A 30 -2.35 -23.53 -4.42
C HIS A 30 -3.39 -24.57 -3.97
N ILE A 31 -4.67 -24.21 -3.89
CA ILE A 31 -5.74 -25.15 -3.52
C ILE A 31 -5.82 -26.28 -4.55
N THR A 32 -5.72 -25.94 -5.83
CA THR A 32 -5.79 -26.92 -6.91
C THR A 32 -4.61 -27.88 -6.85
N GLU A 33 -3.39 -27.37 -6.69
CA GLU A 33 -2.17 -28.17 -6.55
C GLU A 33 -2.24 -29.11 -5.35
N GLN A 34 -2.70 -28.62 -4.19
CA GLN A 34 -2.88 -29.43 -2.98
C GLN A 34 -3.92 -30.54 -3.20
N ILE A 35 -5.06 -30.25 -3.82
CA ILE A 35 -6.08 -31.26 -4.14
C ILE A 35 -5.51 -32.31 -5.11
N GLN A 36 -4.82 -31.88 -6.17
CA GLN A 36 -4.20 -32.78 -7.12
C GLN A 36 -3.16 -33.69 -6.45
N SER A 37 -2.33 -33.14 -5.57
CA SER A 37 -1.36 -33.90 -4.79
C SER A 37 -2.04 -34.99 -3.95
N LEU A 38 -3.11 -34.65 -3.23
CA LEU A 38 -3.90 -35.63 -2.46
C LEU A 38 -4.56 -36.70 -3.34
N MET A 39 -5.04 -36.32 -4.52
CA MET A 39 -5.67 -37.27 -5.44
C MET A 39 -4.68 -38.21 -6.12
N ILE A 40 -3.48 -37.72 -6.45
CA ILE A 40 -2.47 -38.48 -7.20
C ILE A 40 -1.58 -39.29 -6.26
N HIS A 41 -1.05 -38.66 -5.22
CA HIS A 41 -0.05 -39.29 -4.34
C HIS A 41 -0.69 -40.05 -3.18
N GLU A 42 -1.79 -39.54 -2.62
CA GLU A 42 -2.50 -40.20 -1.51
C GLU A 42 -3.74 -40.99 -1.98
N GLN A 43 -3.98 -41.06 -3.30
CA GLN A 43 -5.10 -41.78 -3.91
C GLN A 43 -6.48 -41.43 -3.30
N ARG A 44 -6.64 -40.20 -2.82
CA ARG A 44 -7.92 -39.71 -2.27
C ARG A 44 -8.89 -39.39 -3.38
N ASP A 45 -10.17 -39.63 -3.16
CA ASP A 45 -11.22 -39.12 -4.03
C ASP A 45 -11.35 -37.59 -3.87
N PHE A 46 -11.87 -36.92 -4.91
CA PHE A 46 -11.98 -35.46 -4.93
C PHE A 46 -12.77 -34.90 -3.73
N PRO A 47 -13.95 -35.44 -3.33
CA PRO A 47 -14.68 -34.95 -2.16
C PRO A 47 -13.83 -34.95 -0.88
N THR A 48 -13.06 -36.02 -0.63
CA THR A 48 -12.19 -36.12 0.55
C THR A 48 -11.02 -35.14 0.46
N ALA A 49 -10.32 -35.11 -0.68
CA ALA A 49 -9.21 -34.19 -0.90
C ALA A 49 -9.64 -32.72 -0.75
N PHE A 50 -10.78 -32.35 -1.37
CA PHE A 50 -11.34 -31.01 -1.27
C PHE A 50 -11.73 -30.65 0.17
N ARG A 51 -12.33 -31.58 0.92
CA ARG A 51 -12.66 -31.35 2.34
C ARG A 51 -11.42 -31.10 3.18
N ILE A 52 -10.36 -31.89 3.00
CA ILE A 52 -9.08 -31.71 3.73
C ILE A 52 -8.51 -30.32 3.46
N VAL A 53 -8.38 -29.95 2.17
CA VAL A 53 -7.83 -28.65 1.77
C VAL A 53 -8.73 -27.51 2.25
N LYS A 54 -10.05 -27.62 2.10
CA LYS A 54 -11.01 -26.62 2.59
C LYS A 54 -10.84 -26.36 4.09
N THR A 55 -10.65 -27.39 4.90
CA THR A 55 -10.41 -27.26 6.34
C THR A 55 -9.07 -26.58 6.62
N ALA A 56 -8.01 -26.95 5.88
CA ALA A 56 -6.69 -26.31 6.03
C ALA A 56 -6.73 -24.80 5.76
N TRP A 57 -7.52 -24.37 4.78
CA TRP A 57 -7.68 -22.95 4.42
C TRP A 57 -8.75 -22.21 5.23
N GLN A 58 -9.47 -22.87 6.14
CA GLN A 58 -10.65 -22.31 6.80
C GLN A 58 -10.34 -21.04 7.58
N GLU A 59 -9.25 -21.03 8.36
CA GLU A 59 -8.88 -19.87 9.17
C GLU A 59 -8.33 -18.72 8.31
N ASP A 60 -7.51 -19.00 7.30
CA ASP A 60 -6.96 -17.96 6.43
C ASP A 60 -8.03 -17.29 5.54
N LEU A 61 -9.02 -18.06 5.08
CA LEU A 61 -10.14 -17.56 4.27
C LEU A 61 -11.33 -17.05 5.09
N LYS A 62 -11.21 -17.05 6.43
CA LYS A 62 -12.21 -16.46 7.32
C LYS A 62 -12.19 -14.95 7.21
N PHE A 63 -13.37 -14.32 7.23
CA PHE A 63 -13.44 -12.86 7.28
C PHE A 63 -12.97 -12.36 8.64
N LYS A 64 -12.08 -11.36 8.63
CA LYS A 64 -11.65 -10.67 9.84
C LYS A 64 -12.85 -9.94 10.45
N LYS A 65 -12.96 -9.97 11.78
CA LYS A 65 -13.91 -9.11 12.50
C LYS A 65 -13.47 -7.65 12.33
N ASN A 66 -14.26 -6.88 11.59
CA ASN A 66 -14.02 -5.44 11.42
C ASN A 66 -14.78 -4.68 12.49
N ILE A 67 -14.09 -3.77 13.19
CA ILE A 67 -14.68 -2.88 14.19
C ILE A 67 -15.50 -1.77 13.49
N LEU A 68 -15.11 -1.39 12.26
CA LEU A 68 -15.77 -0.32 11.50
C LEU A 68 -16.73 -0.92 10.45
N PRO A 69 -18.05 -0.69 10.54
CA PRO A 69 -19.03 -1.33 9.67
C PRO A 69 -18.96 -0.87 8.20
N TRP A 70 -18.45 0.34 7.94
CA TRP A 70 -18.26 0.87 6.59
C TRP A 70 -17.01 0.31 5.89
N ARG A 71 -16.12 -0.38 6.61
CA ARG A 71 -14.96 -1.04 6.00
C ARG A 71 -15.37 -2.38 5.42
N ARG A 72 -15.08 -2.58 4.13
CA ARG A 72 -15.26 -3.86 3.44
C ARG A 72 -14.66 -5.02 4.26
N LYS A 73 -15.43 -6.11 4.37
CA LYS A 73 -14.95 -7.36 4.96
C LYS A 73 -13.84 -7.94 4.08
N ILE A 74 -12.68 -8.18 4.68
CA ILE A 74 -11.52 -8.81 4.05
C ILE A 74 -11.19 -10.10 4.80
N THR A 75 -10.56 -11.05 4.13
CA THR A 75 -10.12 -12.30 4.78
C THR A 75 -8.90 -12.05 5.67
N ILE A 76 -8.63 -12.97 6.59
CA ILE A 76 -7.41 -12.95 7.41
C ILE A 76 -6.17 -13.01 6.51
N LEU A 77 -6.20 -13.85 5.47
CA LEU A 77 -5.16 -13.92 4.44
C LEU A 77 -4.91 -12.58 3.76
N GLU A 78 -5.97 -11.93 3.25
CA GLU A 78 -5.83 -10.63 2.59
C GLU A 78 -5.26 -9.57 3.56
N ASN A 79 -5.71 -9.56 4.82
CA ASN A 79 -5.16 -8.65 5.83
C ASN A 79 -3.67 -8.93 6.12
N LYS A 80 -3.26 -10.20 6.19
CA LYS A 80 -1.86 -10.58 6.38
C LYS A 80 -1.01 -10.09 5.19
N ALA A 81 -1.46 -10.31 3.96
CA ALA A 81 -0.80 -9.84 2.75
C ALA A 81 -0.64 -8.31 2.72
N ILE A 82 -1.72 -7.57 3.02
CA ILE A 82 -1.69 -6.11 3.15
C ILE A 82 -0.66 -5.67 4.20
N ASN A 83 -0.67 -6.27 5.39
CA ASN A 83 0.22 -5.87 6.48
C ASN A 83 1.71 -6.12 6.14
N ILE A 84 2.03 -7.24 5.49
CA ILE A 84 3.39 -7.55 5.04
C ILE A 84 3.88 -6.49 4.05
N VAL A 85 3.07 -6.21 3.02
CA VAL A 85 3.41 -5.21 2.00
C VAL A 85 3.50 -3.81 2.61
N HIS A 86 2.56 -3.45 3.47
CA HIS A 86 2.53 -2.15 4.13
C HIS A 86 3.79 -1.92 4.98
N ARG A 87 4.13 -2.86 5.87
CA ARG A 87 5.33 -2.77 6.71
C ARG A 87 6.60 -2.67 5.86
N LYS A 88 6.71 -3.49 4.81
CA LYS A 88 7.84 -3.47 3.88
C LYS A 88 7.97 -2.09 3.21
N PHE A 89 6.87 -1.49 2.78
CA PHE A 89 6.90 -0.19 2.10
C PHE A 89 7.17 0.97 3.05
N LEU A 90 6.63 0.93 4.26
CA LEU A 90 6.96 1.93 5.29
C LEU A 90 8.47 1.93 5.59
N LEU A 91 9.05 0.76 5.87
CA LEU A 91 10.48 0.64 6.15
C LEU A 91 11.34 1.06 4.95
N LYS A 92 10.95 0.65 3.74
CA LYS A 92 11.68 1.04 2.53
C LYS A 92 11.59 2.54 2.28
N ALA A 93 10.41 3.15 2.44
CA ALA A 93 10.24 4.59 2.28
C ALA A 93 11.06 5.37 3.32
N LEU A 94 11.13 4.87 4.57
CA LEU A 94 11.92 5.49 5.63
C LEU A 94 13.41 5.48 5.26
N TYR A 95 13.92 4.36 4.75
CA TYR A 95 15.29 4.25 4.27
C TYR A 95 15.63 5.28 3.18
N TRP A 96 14.74 5.52 2.22
CA TRP A 96 14.95 6.54 1.18
C TRP A 96 14.79 7.97 1.69
N TYR A 97 13.96 8.17 2.72
CA TYR A 97 13.60 9.49 3.20
C TYR A 97 14.54 10.03 4.28
N ILE A 98 15.25 9.16 5.00
CA ILE A 98 16.04 9.57 6.16
C ILE A 98 17.19 10.51 5.81
N ILE A 99 17.83 10.32 4.65
CA ILE A 99 18.94 11.16 4.19
C ILE A 99 18.47 12.60 3.91
N PRO A 100 17.52 12.85 2.98
CA PRO A 100 17.06 14.23 2.72
C PRO A 100 16.43 14.87 3.97
N PHE A 101 15.79 14.08 4.83
CA PHE A 101 15.27 14.55 6.11
C PHE A 101 16.37 15.07 7.05
N ILE A 102 17.41 14.26 7.31
CA ILE A 102 18.52 14.68 8.19
C ILE A 102 19.28 15.87 7.57
N THR A 103 19.53 15.85 6.26
CA THR A 103 20.19 16.97 5.57
C THR A 103 19.39 18.26 5.75
N CYS A 104 18.07 18.22 5.58
CA CYS A 104 17.20 19.37 5.79
C CYS A 104 17.30 19.92 7.22
N LEU A 105 17.31 19.04 8.24
CA LEU A 105 17.43 19.44 9.65
C LEU A 105 18.79 20.08 9.96
N LEU A 106 19.88 19.54 9.41
CA LEU A 106 21.21 20.11 9.60
C LEU A 106 21.34 21.49 8.96
N LEU A 107 20.76 21.68 7.76
CA LEU A 107 20.77 22.97 7.07
C LEU A 107 19.93 24.00 7.83
N MET A 108 18.74 23.64 8.32
CA MET A 108 17.91 24.49 9.19
C MET A 108 18.67 24.97 10.45
N ARG A 109 19.58 24.15 10.98
CA ARG A 109 20.38 24.51 12.16
C ARG A 109 21.55 25.43 11.82
N TYR A 110 22.11 25.28 10.62
CA TYR A 110 23.29 26.00 10.17
C TYR A 110 22.96 27.43 9.74
N ASP A 111 21.95 27.58 8.90
CA ASP A 111 21.54 28.85 8.31
C ASP A 111 20.04 28.81 7.98
N GLU A 112 19.30 29.82 8.43
CA GLU A 112 17.83 29.87 8.32
C GLU A 112 17.37 29.90 6.86
N ASP A 113 17.99 30.74 6.03
CA ASP A 113 17.64 30.86 4.62
C ASP A 113 17.95 29.57 3.87
N LEU A 114 19.12 28.99 4.08
CA LEU A 114 19.52 27.72 3.48
C LEU A 114 18.62 26.56 3.93
N GLY A 115 18.22 26.55 5.20
CA GLY A 115 17.23 25.62 5.74
C GLY A 115 15.87 25.74 5.06
N TYR A 116 15.40 26.97 4.86
CA TYR A 116 14.14 27.24 4.18
C TYR A 116 14.17 26.79 2.72
N TYR A 117 15.20 27.19 1.96
CA TYR A 117 15.31 26.84 0.54
C TYR A 117 15.54 25.34 0.32
N SER A 118 16.35 24.68 1.15
CA SER A 118 16.57 23.23 1.06
C SER A 118 15.28 22.44 1.34
N TRP A 119 14.50 22.90 2.31
CA TRP A 119 13.20 22.32 2.61
C TRP A 119 12.18 22.50 1.47
N MET A 120 12.08 23.72 0.93
CA MET A 120 11.22 24.01 -0.23
C MET A 120 11.61 23.14 -1.43
N MET A 121 12.91 23.06 -1.73
CA MET A 121 13.46 22.23 -2.79
C MET A 121 13.10 20.74 -2.60
N MET A 122 13.20 20.23 -1.37
CA MET A 122 12.78 18.86 -1.06
C MET A 122 11.31 18.62 -1.43
N HIS A 123 10.40 19.50 -1.01
CA HIS A 123 8.98 19.38 -1.35
C HIS A 123 8.73 19.45 -2.86
N VAL A 124 9.36 20.39 -3.57
CA VAL A 124 9.24 20.51 -5.03
C VAL A 124 9.70 19.21 -5.71
N ILE A 125 10.84 18.64 -5.32
CA ILE A 125 11.35 17.39 -5.89
C ILE A 125 10.35 16.24 -5.69
N PHE A 126 9.78 16.09 -4.48
CA PHE A 126 8.81 15.03 -4.22
C PHE A 126 7.49 15.22 -4.99
N VAL A 127 7.02 16.47 -5.13
CA VAL A 127 5.84 16.79 -5.96
C VAL A 127 6.12 16.42 -7.41
N LEU A 128 7.23 16.87 -7.98
CA LEU A 128 7.61 16.56 -9.37
C LEU A 128 7.71 15.05 -9.60
N MET A 129 8.29 14.32 -8.63
CA MET A 129 8.38 12.87 -8.68
C MET A 129 6.98 12.22 -8.66
N GLY A 130 6.10 12.68 -7.76
CA GLY A 130 4.71 12.21 -7.69
C GLY A 130 3.94 12.45 -8.98
N VAL A 131 4.02 13.68 -9.52
CA VAL A 131 3.40 14.08 -10.79
C VAL A 131 3.93 13.23 -11.95
N TYR A 132 5.24 13.02 -12.04
CA TYR A 132 5.86 12.16 -13.05
C TYR A 132 5.26 10.75 -13.04
N TYR A 133 5.16 10.11 -11.87
CA TYR A 133 4.57 8.76 -11.77
C TYR A 133 3.07 8.75 -12.10
N ILE A 134 2.32 9.78 -11.71
CA ILE A 134 0.89 9.89 -12.02
C ILE A 134 0.66 10.01 -13.52
N ILE A 135 1.40 10.89 -14.20
CA ILE A 135 1.25 11.12 -15.65
C ILE A 135 1.69 9.88 -16.43
N THR A 136 2.88 9.36 -16.16
CA THR A 136 3.44 8.22 -16.91
C THR A 136 2.69 6.91 -16.68
N LYS A 137 1.94 6.79 -15.57
CA LYS A 137 1.15 5.61 -15.21
C LYS A 137 -0.33 5.93 -15.02
N TRP A 138 -0.84 6.91 -15.76
CA TRP A 138 -2.22 7.38 -15.62
C TRP A 138 -3.27 6.27 -15.71
N LYS A 139 -3.15 5.33 -16.68
CA LYS A 139 -4.10 4.20 -16.81
C LYS A 139 -4.20 3.39 -15.50
N LEU A 140 -3.05 3.04 -14.91
CA LEU A 140 -3.00 2.30 -13.64
C LEU A 140 -3.54 3.12 -12.46
N VAL A 141 -3.16 4.40 -12.37
CA VAL A 141 -3.65 5.30 -11.32
C VAL A 141 -5.17 5.48 -11.42
N ASN A 142 -5.69 5.64 -12.63
CA ASN A 142 -7.13 5.78 -12.86
C ASN A 142 -7.88 4.47 -12.56
N ASN A 143 -7.35 3.32 -12.98
CA ASN A 143 -7.92 2.01 -12.67
C ASN A 143 -7.94 1.71 -11.17
N SER A 144 -6.97 2.26 -10.42
CA SER A 144 -6.93 2.11 -8.95
C SER A 144 -8.01 2.88 -8.19
N ARG A 145 -8.74 3.78 -8.87
CA ARG A 145 -9.82 4.54 -8.26
C ARG A 145 -11.05 3.63 -8.09
N ARG A 146 -11.50 3.56 -6.83
CA ARG A 146 -12.60 2.80 -6.18
C ARG A 146 -13.84 2.31 -6.96
N ASN A 147 -14.03 2.61 -8.24
CA ASN A 147 -15.27 2.33 -8.99
C ASN A 147 -15.24 1.10 -9.91
N HIS A 148 -14.18 0.28 -9.88
CA HIS A 148 -14.20 -0.97 -10.65
C HIS A 148 -14.87 -2.08 -9.83
N ARG A 149 -15.93 -2.70 -10.40
CA ARG A 149 -16.67 -3.83 -9.80
C ARG A 149 -15.78 -5.03 -9.44
N LYS A 150 -14.55 -5.09 -9.98
CA LYS A 150 -13.56 -6.14 -9.72
C LYS A 150 -12.25 -5.50 -9.25
N ARG A 151 -11.81 -5.84 -8.04
CA ARG A 151 -10.51 -5.43 -7.50
C ARG A 151 -9.43 -6.29 -8.13
N LEU A 152 -8.46 -5.65 -8.78
CA LEU A 152 -7.36 -6.38 -9.40
C LEU A 152 -6.37 -6.83 -8.33
N SER A 153 -6.03 -5.95 -7.39
CA SER A 153 -5.07 -6.25 -6.32
C SER A 153 -5.48 -5.69 -4.96
N PHE A 154 -4.98 -6.30 -3.89
CA PHE A 154 -5.04 -5.70 -2.56
C PHE A 154 -4.19 -4.42 -2.43
N THR A 155 -3.19 -4.23 -3.29
CA THR A 155 -2.29 -3.06 -3.30
C THR A 155 -2.88 -1.82 -3.97
N GLU A 156 -3.93 -2.00 -4.77
CA GLU A 156 -4.64 -0.97 -5.53
C GLU A 156 -5.03 0.24 -4.67
N ALA A 157 -5.61 0.00 -3.49
CA ALA A 157 -6.06 1.06 -2.58
C ALA A 157 -4.90 1.93 -2.06
N GLY A 158 -3.68 1.38 -1.99
CA GLY A 158 -2.49 2.11 -1.56
C GLY A 158 -2.00 3.13 -2.57
N VAL A 159 -2.38 2.99 -3.86
CA VAL A 159 -2.06 3.99 -4.90
C VAL A 159 -2.73 5.34 -4.58
N GLY A 160 -3.83 5.35 -3.84
CA GLY A 160 -4.45 6.58 -3.34
C GLY A 160 -3.51 7.45 -2.49
N LEU A 161 -2.53 6.84 -1.81
CA LEU A 161 -1.51 7.59 -1.05
C LEU A 161 -0.62 8.44 -1.96
N LEU A 162 -0.36 8.00 -3.20
CA LEU A 162 0.39 8.79 -4.17
C LEU A 162 -0.36 10.07 -4.55
N LEU A 163 -1.67 9.95 -4.82
CA LEU A 163 -2.52 11.10 -5.13
C LEU A 163 -2.60 12.06 -3.94
N LEU A 164 -2.84 11.53 -2.73
CA LEU A 164 -2.90 12.33 -1.50
C LEU A 164 -1.59 13.07 -1.23
N GLY A 165 -0.46 12.37 -1.28
CA GLY A 165 0.86 12.96 -1.07
C GLY A 165 1.18 14.05 -2.09
N THR A 166 0.94 13.78 -3.38
CA THR A 166 1.27 14.71 -4.47
C THR A 166 0.38 15.96 -4.48
N ILE A 167 -0.92 15.83 -4.17
CA ILE A 167 -1.86 16.97 -4.19
C ILE A 167 -1.74 17.83 -2.93
N TYR A 168 -1.51 17.22 -1.76
CA TYR A 168 -1.50 17.94 -0.50
C TYR A 168 -0.19 18.71 -0.25
N GLN A 169 0.94 18.24 -0.82
CA GLN A 169 2.23 18.93 -0.71
C GLN A 169 2.20 20.38 -1.23
N PRO A 170 1.71 20.69 -2.46
CA PRO A 170 1.60 22.07 -2.94
C PRO A 170 0.69 22.97 -2.09
N MET A 171 -0.37 22.42 -1.49
CA MET A 171 -1.26 23.19 -0.61
C MET A 171 -0.55 23.63 0.69
N LEU A 172 0.41 22.84 1.16
CA LEU A 172 1.29 23.22 2.26
C LEU A 172 2.30 24.27 1.79
N VAL A 173 2.79 24.15 0.55
CA VAL A 173 3.71 25.09 -0.12
C VAL A 173 3.17 26.53 -0.18
N THR A 174 1.85 26.71 -0.33
CA THR A 174 1.26 28.06 -0.34
C THR A 174 1.15 28.72 1.04
N THR A 175 1.41 27.98 2.12
CA THR A 175 1.36 28.48 3.51
C THR A 175 2.73 28.48 4.19
N LEU A 176 3.82 28.25 3.43
CA LEU A 176 5.16 27.91 3.93
C LEU A 176 5.78 28.93 4.87
N PRO A 177 5.82 30.25 4.59
CA PRO A 177 6.68 31.15 5.35
C PRO A 177 6.29 31.18 6.84
N ARG A 178 5.01 31.44 7.11
CA ARG A 178 4.43 31.47 8.46
C ARG A 178 4.51 30.13 9.19
N ARG A 179 4.58 29.02 8.44
CA ARG A 179 4.64 27.67 8.99
C ARG A 179 6.09 27.29 9.31
N TYR A 180 7.02 27.62 8.44
CA TYR A 180 8.45 27.42 8.63
C TYR A 180 8.96 28.21 9.83
N GLU A 181 8.64 29.50 9.93
CA GLU A 181 9.00 30.35 11.08
C GLU A 181 8.51 29.76 12.40
N LYS A 182 7.28 29.24 12.44
CA LYS A 182 6.72 28.57 13.63
C LYS A 182 7.48 27.29 13.98
N LEU A 183 7.84 26.49 12.98
CA LEU A 183 8.62 25.27 13.20
C LEU A 183 10.02 25.60 13.72
N LEU A 184 10.67 26.61 13.15
CA LEU A 184 11.99 27.08 13.58
C LEU A 184 11.95 27.59 15.02
N ALA A 185 10.98 28.45 15.36
CA ALA A 185 10.78 28.95 16.71
C ALA A 185 10.58 27.81 17.73
N GLN A 186 9.76 26.81 17.39
CA GLN A 186 9.54 25.64 18.26
C GLN A 186 10.79 24.74 18.37
N LEU A 187 11.60 24.62 17.31
CA LEU A 187 12.87 23.90 17.36
C LEU A 187 13.90 24.61 18.24
N MET A 188 13.93 25.95 18.22
CA MET A 188 14.76 26.76 19.12
C MET A 188 14.29 26.64 20.56
N ASP A 189 12.99 26.75 20.84
CA ASP A 189 12.44 26.54 22.19
C ASP A 189 12.75 25.13 22.73
N PHE A 190 12.65 24.10 21.89
CA PHE A 190 13.04 22.74 22.26
C PHE A 190 14.52 22.63 22.62
N HIS A 191 15.42 23.33 21.89
CA HIS A 191 16.85 23.34 22.19
C HIS A 191 17.17 23.90 23.57
N PHE A 192 16.41 24.89 24.05
CA PHE A 192 16.64 25.56 25.32
C PHE A 192 15.87 24.92 26.50
N ASN A 193 14.63 24.48 26.26
CA ASN A 193 13.71 24.07 27.34
C ASN A 193 13.42 22.57 27.36
N PHE A 194 13.79 21.80 26.33
CA PHE A 194 13.47 20.37 26.17
C PHE A 194 11.98 20.01 26.29
N GLU A 195 11.08 20.99 26.22
CA GLU A 195 9.64 20.77 26.29
C GLU A 195 9.07 20.35 24.93
N ILE A 196 8.49 19.16 24.87
CA ILE A 196 7.81 18.65 23.67
C ILE A 196 6.32 18.93 23.80
N THR A 197 5.83 19.94 23.08
CA THR A 197 4.39 20.21 23.00
C THR A 197 3.70 19.33 21.95
N ILE A 198 2.40 19.08 22.14
CA ILE A 198 1.57 18.37 21.16
C ILE A 198 1.57 19.14 19.82
N ASP A 199 1.53 20.46 19.88
CA ASP A 199 1.58 21.33 18.70
C ASP A 199 2.88 21.16 17.94
N PHE A 200 4.03 21.10 18.62
CA PHE A 200 5.32 20.83 17.97
C PHE A 200 5.31 19.48 17.25
N ILE A 201 4.81 18.41 17.89
CA ILE A 201 4.70 17.08 17.27
C ILE A 201 3.81 17.13 16.02
N ILE A 202 2.66 17.81 16.08
CA ILE A 202 1.74 17.94 14.95
C ILE A 202 2.40 18.69 13.80
N HIS A 203 3.05 19.82 14.06
CA HIS A 203 3.74 20.59 13.01
C HIS A 203 4.90 19.76 12.42
N PHE A 204 5.73 19.15 13.25
CA PHE A 204 6.83 18.31 12.79
C PHE A 204 6.35 17.14 11.91
N ILE A 205 5.35 16.39 12.35
CA ILE A 205 4.77 15.28 11.57
C ILE A 205 4.15 15.80 10.29
N THR A 206 3.32 16.85 10.36
CA THR A 206 2.63 17.37 9.16
C THR A 206 3.58 17.97 8.13
N PHE A 207 4.78 18.41 8.51
CA PHE A 207 5.76 18.96 7.56
C PHE A 207 6.53 17.88 6.83
N PHE A 208 6.90 16.78 7.51
CA PHE A 208 7.74 15.76 6.91
C PHE A 208 6.96 14.53 6.42
N ALA A 209 5.75 14.27 6.94
CA ALA A 209 4.99 13.07 6.60
C ALA A 209 4.56 13.01 5.13
N TRP A 210 4.32 14.14 4.46
CA TRP A 210 3.80 14.10 3.09
C TRP A 210 4.83 13.62 2.07
N ASN A 211 6.10 14.00 2.21
CA ASN A 211 7.19 13.46 1.39
C ASN A 211 7.28 11.95 1.54
N TYR A 212 7.23 11.48 2.79
CA TYR A 212 7.21 10.08 3.12
C TYR A 212 6.01 9.34 2.51
N ILE A 213 4.80 9.91 2.63
CA ILE A 213 3.56 9.36 2.05
C ILE A 213 3.67 9.26 0.51
N THR A 214 4.25 10.26 -0.16
CA THR A 214 4.48 10.23 -1.60
C THR A 214 5.38 9.05 -2.00
N ILE A 215 6.49 8.82 -1.29
CA ILE A 215 7.37 7.66 -1.54
C ILE A 215 6.60 6.34 -1.34
N VAL A 216 5.84 6.23 -0.24
CA VAL A 216 5.00 5.04 0.03
C VAL A 216 4.00 4.82 -1.10
N GLY A 217 3.35 5.88 -1.58
CA GLY A 217 2.43 5.83 -2.73
C GLY A 217 3.09 5.35 -4.01
N ILE A 218 4.31 5.81 -4.31
CA ILE A 218 5.10 5.32 -5.47
C ILE A 218 5.39 3.82 -5.34
N LEU A 219 5.75 3.34 -4.14
CA LEU A 219 6.00 1.91 -3.90
C LEU A 219 4.74 1.07 -4.11
N TYR A 220 3.58 1.55 -3.64
CA TYR A 220 2.29 0.91 -3.90
C TYR A 220 1.96 0.86 -5.40
N LEU A 221 2.17 1.95 -6.14
CA LEU A 221 1.95 1.96 -7.59
C LEU A 221 2.84 0.95 -8.32
N LYS A 222 4.11 0.83 -7.92
CA LYS A 222 5.04 -0.15 -8.51
C LYS A 222 4.60 -1.59 -8.26
N GLU A 223 4.09 -1.88 -7.07
CA GLU A 223 3.60 -3.22 -6.74
C GLU A 223 2.28 -3.53 -7.44
N TYR A 224 1.36 -2.57 -7.45
CA TYR A 224 0.09 -2.69 -8.16
C TYR A 224 0.32 -2.99 -9.65
N ARG A 225 1.27 -2.30 -10.27
CA ARG A 225 1.68 -2.58 -11.66
C ARG A 225 2.10 -4.04 -11.85
N LYS A 226 2.94 -4.59 -10.95
CA LYS A 226 3.39 -5.98 -11.04
C LYS A 226 2.23 -6.98 -10.90
N SER A 227 1.30 -6.70 -9.98
CA SER A 227 0.09 -7.51 -9.84
C SER A 227 -0.74 -7.50 -11.12
N VAL A 228 -0.96 -6.33 -11.72
CA VAL A 228 -1.71 -6.20 -12.99
C VAL A 228 -1.01 -6.93 -14.14
N GLU A 229 0.32 -6.76 -14.29
CA GLU A 229 1.11 -7.47 -15.31
C GLU A 229 1.01 -9.00 -15.14
N THR A 230 1.02 -9.48 -13.89
CA THR A 230 0.87 -10.92 -13.58
C THR A 230 -0.52 -11.42 -13.95
N ILE A 231 -1.58 -10.66 -13.63
CA ILE A 231 -2.96 -10.98 -13.97
C ILE A 231 -3.14 -11.01 -15.50
N ASN A 232 -2.66 -9.97 -16.20
CA ASN A 232 -2.74 -9.87 -17.66
C ASN A 232 -2.09 -11.09 -18.33
N ARG A 233 -0.91 -11.49 -17.85
CA ARG A 233 -0.21 -12.69 -18.33
C ARG A 233 -0.99 -13.98 -18.08
N ARG A 234 -1.58 -14.15 -16.89
CA ARG A 234 -2.33 -15.37 -16.54
C ARG A 234 -3.67 -15.48 -17.29
N LEU A 235 -4.35 -14.36 -17.47
CA LEU A 235 -5.68 -14.31 -18.08
C LEU A 235 -5.68 -14.02 -19.58
N LYS A 236 -4.51 -13.76 -20.18
CA LYS A 236 -4.36 -13.29 -21.57
C LYS A 236 -5.30 -12.09 -21.86
N ALA A 237 -5.38 -11.17 -20.90
CA ALA A 237 -6.22 -9.97 -20.95
C ALA A 237 -5.35 -8.72 -20.80
N ASP A 238 -5.86 -7.54 -21.19
CA ASP A 238 -5.19 -6.25 -21.02
C ASP A 238 -6.04 -5.31 -20.16
N PHE A 239 -5.73 -5.27 -18.85
CA PHE A 239 -6.36 -4.37 -17.86
C PHE A 239 -5.65 -3.01 -17.76
#